data_AF-A0A3B3XXT6-F1
#
_entry.id   AF-A0A3B3XXT6-F1
#
_cell.length_a   1.000
_cell.length_b   1.000
_cell.length_c   1.000
_cell.angle_alpha   90.00
_cell.angle_beta   90.00
_cell.angle_gamma   90.00
#
_symmetry.space_group_name_H-M   'P 1'
#
loop_
_entity.id
_entity.type
_entity.pdbx_description
1 polymer ?
#
loop_
_entity_poly.entity_id
_entity_poly.type
_entity_poly.pdbx_seq_one_letter_code
_entity_poly.pdbx_strand_id
1 'polypeptide(L)'
;MSGSKEDSRRASSDWRDFFWNPRTHELLGRTATSWGLVLLFYLVFYLFLAGLFALTMYILLLTLDDYKPTWQDRLGTPGERDEPGYHGDAAR
;
A
#
# COMPACT_ATOMS: atom_id res chain seq x y z
N MET A 1 -43.15 17.32 14.84
CA MET A 1 -41.89 17.31 14.04
C MET A 1 -41.78 16.04 13.16
N SER A 2 -42.60 15.90 12.10
CA SER A 2 -42.62 14.68 11.26
C SER A 2 -41.89 14.81 9.89
N GLY A 3 -41.68 16.03 9.38
CA GLY A 3 -41.14 16.24 8.03
C GLY A 3 -39.68 15.81 7.83
N SER A 4 -38.81 16.06 8.81
CA SER A 4 -37.36 15.81 8.65
C SER A 4 -36.97 14.34 8.44
N LYS A 5 -37.79 13.37 8.88
CA LYS A 5 -37.48 11.93 8.70
C LYS A 5 -37.86 11.40 7.31
N GLU A 6 -38.73 12.08 6.57
CA GLU A 6 -39.15 11.63 5.24
C GLU A 6 -38.21 12.18 4.16
N ASP A 7 -37.78 13.43 4.29
CA ASP A 7 -36.81 14.05 3.36
C ASP A 7 -35.46 13.33 3.39
N SER A 8 -34.96 12.98 4.59
CA SER A 8 -33.74 12.19 4.75
C SER A 8 -33.85 10.80 4.12
N ARG A 9 -35.04 10.18 4.19
CA ARG A 9 -35.29 8.86 3.60
C ARG A 9 -35.36 8.94 2.07
N ARG A 10 -36.02 9.95 1.51
CA ARG A 10 -36.05 10.21 0.06
C ARG A 10 -34.67 10.54 -0.48
N ALA A 11 -33.93 11.45 0.16
CA ALA A 11 -32.57 11.78 -0.21
C ALA A 11 -31.65 10.54 -0.14
N SER A 12 -31.76 9.71 0.92
CA SER A 12 -30.98 8.47 1.00
C SER A 12 -31.36 7.43 -0.06
N SER A 13 -32.62 7.42 -0.49
CA SER A 13 -33.11 6.53 -1.55
C SER A 13 -32.57 6.97 -2.91
N ASP A 14 -32.72 8.25 -3.26
CA ASP A 14 -32.24 8.80 -4.53
C ASP A 14 -30.73 8.65 -4.69
N TRP A 15 -29.97 8.89 -3.62
CA TRP A 15 -28.51 8.69 -3.63
C TRP A 15 -28.13 7.21 -3.79
N ARG A 16 -28.87 6.29 -3.16
CA ARG A 16 -28.62 4.85 -3.28
C ARG A 16 -29.04 4.32 -4.64
N ASP A 17 -30.14 4.79 -5.20
CA ASP A 17 -30.63 4.40 -6.53
C ASP A 17 -29.72 4.95 -7.64
N PHE A 18 -29.11 6.13 -7.43
CA PHE A 18 -28.09 6.67 -8.35
C PHE A 18 -26.81 5.84 -8.35
N PHE A 19 -26.44 5.27 -7.19
CA PHE A 19 -25.28 4.39 -7.08
C PHE A 19 -25.57 2.95 -7.50
N TRP A 20 -26.74 2.39 -7.16
CA TRP A 20 -27.02 0.96 -7.25
C TRP A 20 -28.48 0.69 -7.65
N ASN A 21 -28.69 0.17 -8.86
CA ASN A 21 -29.99 -0.36 -9.25
C ASN A 21 -30.06 -1.88 -8.99
N PRO A 22 -30.73 -2.34 -7.92
CA PRO A 22 -30.75 -3.76 -7.53
C PRO A 22 -31.49 -4.66 -8.53
N ARG A 23 -32.29 -4.09 -9.44
CA ARG A 23 -33.07 -4.86 -10.42
C ARG A 23 -32.27 -5.20 -11.69
N THR A 24 -31.27 -4.39 -12.03
CA THR A 24 -30.45 -4.55 -13.26
C THR A 24 -28.96 -4.73 -12.99
N HIS A 25 -28.51 -4.63 -11.72
CA HIS A 25 -27.09 -4.63 -11.36
C HIS A 25 -26.32 -3.58 -12.19
N GLU A 26 -26.84 -2.37 -12.30
CA GLU A 26 -26.16 -1.27 -12.98
C GLU A 26 -25.60 -0.30 -11.94
N LEU A 27 -24.28 -0.10 -11.97
CA LEU A 27 -23.56 0.87 -11.16
C LEU A 27 -23.29 2.08 -12.06
N LEU A 28 -23.86 3.25 -11.74
CA LEU A 28 -23.58 4.53 -12.43
C LEU A 28 -23.79 4.51 -13.96
N GLY A 29 -24.78 3.75 -14.45
CA GLY A 29 -25.15 3.74 -15.88
C GLY A 29 -24.32 2.81 -16.77
N ARG A 30 -23.51 1.91 -16.19
CA ARG A 30 -22.89 0.79 -16.91
C ARG A 30 -23.25 -0.54 -16.27
N THR A 31 -23.51 -1.55 -17.11
CA THR A 31 -23.85 -2.93 -16.72
C THR A 31 -22.78 -3.52 -15.80
N ALA A 32 -23.17 -4.22 -14.72
CA ALA A 32 -22.24 -4.86 -13.77
C ALA A 32 -21.19 -5.74 -14.45
N THR A 33 -21.51 -6.34 -15.60
CA THR A 33 -20.55 -7.12 -16.40
C THR A 33 -19.32 -6.31 -16.80
N SER A 34 -19.51 -5.05 -17.23
CA SER A 34 -18.39 -4.18 -17.61
C SER A 34 -17.54 -3.75 -16.41
N TRP A 35 -18.19 -3.50 -15.27
CA TRP A 35 -17.52 -3.22 -14.00
C TRP A 35 -16.71 -4.41 -13.50
N GLY A 36 -17.27 -5.61 -13.56
CA GLY A 36 -16.57 -6.86 -13.25
C GLY A 36 -15.38 -7.08 -14.16
N LEU A 37 -15.53 -6.86 -15.47
CA LEU A 37 -14.43 -6.94 -16.45
C LEU A 37 -13.32 -5.93 -16.16
N VAL A 38 -13.65 -4.68 -15.83
CA VAL A 38 -12.66 -3.66 -15.45
C VAL A 38 -11.93 -4.04 -14.17
N LEU A 39 -12.66 -4.48 -13.12
CA LEU A 39 -12.04 -4.91 -11.87
C LEU A 39 -11.15 -6.14 -12.06
N LEU A 40 -11.62 -7.14 -12.80
CA LEU A 40 -10.84 -8.34 -13.11
C LEU A 40 -9.59 -7.99 -13.91
N PHE A 41 -9.71 -7.12 -14.92
CA PHE A 41 -8.59 -6.63 -15.70
C PHE A 41 -7.55 -5.94 -14.81
N TYR A 42 -7.97 -5.02 -13.95
CA TYR A 42 -7.06 -4.34 -13.01
C TYR A 42 -6.42 -5.33 -12.03
N LEU A 43 -7.16 -6.31 -11.51
CA LEU A 43 -6.63 -7.29 -10.57
C LEU A 43 -5.52 -8.14 -11.22
N VAL A 44 -5.76 -8.68 -12.41
CA VAL A 44 -4.76 -9.45 -13.16
C VAL A 44 -3.56 -8.56 -13.55
N PHE A 45 -3.83 -7.33 -14.00
CA PHE A 45 -2.80 -6.37 -14.36
C PHE A 45 -1.89 -6.02 -13.17
N TYR A 46 -2.47 -5.70 -12.01
CA TYR A 46 -1.70 -5.38 -10.82
C TYR A 46 -0.97 -6.60 -10.24
N LEU A 47 -1.54 -7.81 -10.34
CA LEU A 47 -0.82 -9.04 -9.99
C LEU A 47 0.41 -9.25 -10.88
N PHE A 48 0.27 -9.04 -12.19
CA PHE A 48 1.39 -9.16 -13.12
C PHE A 48 2.46 -8.08 -12.84
N LEU A 49 2.04 -6.85 -12.58
CA LEU A 49 2.94 -5.75 -12.25
C LEU A 49 3.67 -5.98 -10.92
N ALA A 50 2.94 -6.44 -9.90
CA ALA A 50 3.51 -6.83 -8.61
C ALA A 50 4.46 -8.03 -8.75
N GLY A 51 4.12 -8.99 -9.64
CA GLY A 51 4.98 -10.14 -9.95
C GLY A 51 6.29 -9.72 -10.62
N LEU A 52 6.24 -8.83 -11.62
CA LEU A 52 7.45 -8.29 -12.24
C LEU A 52 8.28 -7.46 -11.25
N PHE A 53 7.62 -6.69 -10.40
CA PHE A 53 8.29 -5.94 -9.34
C PHE A 53 8.98 -6.87 -8.34
N ALA A 54 8.27 -7.89 -7.83
CA ALA A 54 8.83 -8.88 -6.92
C ALA A 54 9.95 -9.69 -7.59
N LEU A 55 9.82 -10.04 -8.88
CA LEU A 55 10.84 -10.75 -9.64
C LEU A 55 12.12 -9.93 -9.78
N THR A 56 12.00 -8.65 -10.15
CA THR A 56 13.18 -7.76 -10.27
C THR A 56 13.84 -7.53 -8.92
N MET A 57 13.06 -7.40 -7.84
CA MET A 57 13.59 -7.39 -6.48
C MET A 57 14.29 -8.70 -6.10
N TYR A 58 13.69 -9.84 -6.43
CA TYR A 58 14.26 -11.16 -6.16
C TYR A 58 15.59 -11.37 -6.88
N ILE A 59 15.67 -11.00 -8.16
CA ILE A 59 16.92 -11.07 -8.93
C ILE A 59 17.98 -10.15 -8.32
N LEU A 60 17.62 -8.94 -7.89
CA LEU A 60 18.54 -8.04 -7.21
C LEU A 60 19.08 -8.65 -5.92
N LEU A 61 18.24 -9.33 -5.14
CA LEU A 61 18.68 -10.04 -3.93
C LEU A 61 19.60 -11.22 -4.26
N LEU A 62 19.35 -11.96 -5.36
CA LEU A 62 20.25 -13.04 -5.80
C LEU A 62 21.64 -12.55 -6.20
N THR A 63 21.74 -11.29 -6.67
CA THR A 63 23.04 -10.68 -6.99
C THR A 63 23.75 -10.09 -5.77
N LEU A 64 23.06 -10.00 -4.62
CA LEU A 64 23.63 -9.49 -3.38
C LEU A 64 24.27 -10.64 -2.60
N ASP A 65 25.46 -10.41 -2.05
CA ASP A 65 26.15 -11.35 -1.19
C ASP A 65 25.73 -11.10 0.27
N ASP A 66 25.21 -12.11 0.96
CA ASP A 66 24.73 -12.02 2.35
C ASP A 66 25.86 -11.71 3.36
N TYR A 67 27.13 -11.98 3.01
CA TYR A 67 28.27 -11.90 3.92
C TYR A 67 29.12 -10.63 3.76
N LYS A 68 29.03 -9.96 2.61
CA LYS A 68 29.86 -8.79 2.27
C LYS A 68 29.02 -7.75 1.52
N PRO A 69 28.73 -6.57 2.12
CA PRO A 69 28.01 -5.53 1.39
C PRO A 69 28.83 -5.04 0.19
N THR A 70 28.19 -4.95 -0.97
CA THR A 70 28.81 -4.65 -2.27
C THR A 70 29.48 -3.27 -2.32
N TRP A 71 28.94 -2.29 -1.60
CA TRP A 71 29.43 -0.91 -1.61
C TRP A 71 29.79 -0.48 -0.18
N GLN A 72 31.09 -0.44 0.13
CA GLN A 72 31.62 -0.02 1.44
C GLN A 72 32.43 1.27 1.37
N ASP A 73 32.48 1.91 0.21
CA ASP A 73 33.31 3.10 -0.06
C ASP A 73 32.91 4.31 0.80
N ARG A 74 31.68 4.30 1.35
CA ARG A 74 31.15 5.31 2.27
C ARG A 74 31.62 5.12 3.73
N LEU A 75 32.21 3.97 4.07
CA LEU A 75 32.61 3.58 5.42
C LEU A 75 34.13 3.75 5.68
N GLY A 76 34.85 4.42 4.77
CA GLY A 76 36.31 4.50 4.81
C GLY A 76 36.92 5.19 6.04
N THR A 77 36.12 5.96 6.78
CA THR A 77 36.51 6.48 8.11
C THR A 77 35.69 5.75 9.17
N PRO A 78 36.29 4.80 9.90
CA PRO A 78 35.66 4.21 11.07
C PRO A 78 35.27 5.34 12.02
N GLY A 79 33.96 5.47 12.32
CA GLY A 79 33.51 6.43 13.31
C GLY A 79 34.10 6.06 14.66
N GLU A 80 34.89 6.97 15.23
CA GLU A 80 35.37 6.84 16.61
C GLU A 80 34.14 6.85 17.54
N ARG A 81 34.01 5.77 18.31
CA ARG A 81 32.96 5.61 19.31
C ARG A 81 33.57 6.08 20.61
N ASP A 82 33.41 7.35 20.94
CA ASP A 82 33.81 7.88 22.24
C ASP A 82 32.89 7.28 23.31
N GLU A 83 33.35 6.21 23.94
CA GLU A 83 32.69 5.58 25.07
C GLU A 83 33.15 6.31 26.35
N PRO A 84 32.29 7.10 27.03
CA PRO A 84 32.70 7.82 28.23
C PRO A 84 32.70 6.86 29.42
N GLY A 85 33.80 6.13 29.61
CA GLY A 85 33.98 5.17 30.69
C GLY A 85 35.17 5.51 31.59
N TYR A 86 34.87 6.11 32.74
CA TYR A 86 35.71 6.18 33.96
C TYR A 86 36.99 7.03 33.91
N HIS A 87 36.80 8.35 33.95
CA HIS A 87 37.81 9.28 34.46
C HIS A 87 37.46 9.65 35.91
N GLY A 88 37.80 8.82 36.90
CA GLY A 88 37.45 9.16 38.29
C GLY A 88 37.95 8.30 39.46
N ASP A 89 38.34 7.03 39.27
CA ASP A 89 38.29 6.10 40.42
C ASP A 89 39.67 5.61 40.90
N ALA A 90 40.78 6.15 40.40
CA ALA A 90 42.14 5.75 40.78
C ALA A 90 42.69 6.44 42.05
N ALA A 91 41.84 7.07 42.85
CA ALA A 91 42.23 7.73 44.09
C ALA A 91 41.40 7.21 45.28
N ARG A 92 41.60 5.95 45.64
CA ARG A 92 41.36 5.44 46.99
C ARG A 92 42.32 4.31 47.35
#